data_AF-A0AAU4VTK8-F1
#
_entry.id   AF-A0AAU4VTK8-F1
#
_cell.length_a   1.000
_cell.length_b   1.000
_cell.length_c   1.000
_cell.angle_alpha   90.00
_cell.angle_beta   90.00
_cell.angle_gamma   90.00
#
_symmetry.space_group_name_H-M   'P 1'
#
loop_
_entity.id
_entity.type
_entity.pdbx_description
1 polymer ?
#
loop_
_entity_poly.entity_id
_entity_poly.type
_entity_poly.pdbx_seq_one_letter_code
_entity_poly.pdbx_strand_id
1 'polypeptide(L)' 'MDMQTWRDAHTRATDAREALAAALAALDVPETTWNTVRPAVTHNGTPYVHLGMIRADVVEQMAEALRLPSSH' A
#
# COMPACT_ATOMS: atom_id res chain seq x y z
N MET A 1 13.70 10.57 17.40
CA MET A 1 13.71 10.87 15.95
C MET A 1 13.40 12.35 15.78
N ASP A 2 14.11 13.04 14.90
CA ASP A 2 13.81 14.44 14.58
C ASP A 2 12.52 14.57 13.75
N MET A 3 11.88 15.73 13.82
CA MET A 3 10.62 15.98 13.12
C MET A 3 10.77 15.92 11.59
N GLN A 4 11.93 16.27 11.03
CA GLN A 4 12.21 16.13 9.60
C GLN A 4 12.28 14.65 9.20
N THR A 5 13.00 13.83 9.97
CA THR A 5 13.09 12.39 9.71
C THR A 5 11.73 11.70 9.78
N TRP A 6 10.88 12.11 10.72
CA TRP A 6 9.50 11.60 10.79
C TRP A 6 8.69 11.98 9.55
N ARG A 7 8.78 13.25 9.10
CA ARG A 7 8.09 13.74 7.90
C ARG A 7 8.52 12.97 6.66
N ASP A 8 9.82 12.79 6.46
CA ASP A 8 10.36 12.07 5.30
C ASP A 8 9.90 10.60 5.28
N ALA A 9 9.89 9.94 6.44
CA ALA A 9 9.36 8.58 6.58
C ALA A 9 7.85 8.53 6.29
N HIS A 10 7.10 9.50 6.80
CA HIS A 10 5.66 9.58 6.55
C HIS A 10 5.35 9.81 5.07
N THR A 11 6.09 10.70 4.40
CA THR A 11 5.97 10.91 2.94
C THR A 11 6.22 9.61 2.18
N ARG A 12 7.30 8.87 2.49
CA ARG A 12 7.57 7.57 1.85
C ARG A 12 6.44 6.56 2.06
N ALA A 13 5.85 6.51 3.25
CA ALA A 13 4.73 5.64 3.53
C ALA A 13 3.48 6.04 2.73
N THR A 14 3.23 7.34 2.57
CA THR A 14 2.14 7.87 1.72
C THR A 14 2.37 7.54 0.26
N ASP A 15 3.57 7.78 -0.29
CA ASP A 15 3.89 7.50 -1.69
C ASP A 15 3.70 6.00 -1.99
N ALA A 16 4.14 5.13 -1.07
CA ALA A 16 3.95 3.69 -1.20
C ALA A 16 2.46 3.28 -1.16
N ARG A 17 1.64 3.94 -0.32
CA ARG A 17 0.19 3.76 -0.28
C ARG A 17 -0.46 4.15 -1.61
N GLU A 18 -0.05 5.27 -2.19
CA GLU A 18 -0.60 5.76 -3.46
C GLU A 18 -0.19 4.88 -4.64
N ALA A 19 1.06 4.42 -4.68
CA ALA A 19 1.52 3.47 -5.69
C ALA A 19 0.72 2.16 -5.64
N LEU A 20 0.43 1.66 -4.43
CA LEU A 20 -0.42 0.48 -4.26
C LEU A 20 -1.86 0.75 -4.71
N ALA A 21 -2.43 1.91 -4.35
CA ALA A 21 -3.78 2.28 -4.78
C ALA A 21 -3.89 2.38 -6.30
N ALA A 22 -2.88 2.94 -6.98
CA ALA A 22 -2.82 2.99 -8.44
C ALA A 22 -2.74 1.60 -9.07
N ALA A 23 -1.94 0.69 -8.50
CA ALA A 23 -1.87 -0.69 -8.96
C ALA A 23 -3.20 -1.43 -8.78
N LEU A 24 -3.89 -1.23 -7.65
CA LEU A 24 -5.20 -1.82 -7.39
C LEU A 24 -6.28 -1.26 -8.32
N ALA A 25 -6.27 0.04 -8.57
CA ALA A 25 -7.17 0.67 -9.53
C ALA A 25 -6.97 0.11 -10.95
N ALA A 26 -5.72 -0.15 -11.36
CA ALA A 26 -5.42 -0.79 -12.64
C ALA A 26 -5.92 -2.24 -12.74
N LEU A 27 -6.18 -2.89 -11.60
CA LEU A 27 -6.75 -4.24 -11.50
C LEU A 27 -8.28 -4.24 -11.33
N ASP A 28 -8.95 -3.09 -11.53
CA ASP A 28 -10.40 -2.92 -11.34
C ASP A 28 -10.87 -3.22 -9.90
N VAL A 29 -9.96 -3.12 -8.91
CA VAL A 29 -10.32 -3.32 -7.51
C VAL A 29 -11.05 -2.09 -6.98
N PRO A 30 -12.25 -2.24 -6.40
CA PRO A 30 -13.05 -1.11 -5.95
C PRO A 30 -12.38 -0.32 -4.82
N GLU A 31 -12.54 1.01 -4.86
CA GLU A 31 -11.90 1.95 -3.92
C GLU A 31 -12.22 1.67 -2.45
N THR A 32 -13.40 1.14 -2.18
CA THR A 32 -13.84 0.71 -0.86
C THR A 32 -12.91 -0.32 -0.23
N THR A 33 -12.20 -1.11 -1.04
CA THR A 33 -11.29 -2.15 -0.57
C THR A 33 -9.95 -1.58 -0.10
N TRP A 34 -9.40 -0.61 -0.84
CA TRP A 34 -8.12 0.01 -0.48
C TRP A 34 -8.27 1.27 0.39
N ASN A 35 -9.48 1.76 0.64
CA ASN A 35 -9.72 2.84 1.60
C ASN A 35 -9.28 2.48 3.03
N THR A 36 -9.15 1.18 3.34
CA THR A 36 -8.58 0.72 4.61
C THR A 36 -7.05 0.81 4.65
N VAL A 37 -6.40 1.02 3.50
CA VAL A 37 -4.95 1.11 3.38
C VAL A 37 -4.47 2.49 3.83
N ARG A 38 -3.59 2.51 4.82
CA ARG A 38 -3.11 3.73 5.47
C ARG A 38 -1.60 3.70 5.67
N PRO A 39 -0.91 4.83 5.44
CA PRO A 39 0.49 4.95 5.76
C PRO A 39 0.68 4.87 7.28
N ALA A 40 1.74 4.21 7.70
CA ALA A 40 2.11 4.07 9.10
C ALA A 40 3.61 4.29 9.26
N VAL A 41 4.01 5.02 10.30
CA VAL A 41 5.42 5.16 10.67
C VAL A 41 5.57 4.66 12.10
N THR A 42 6.45 3.70 12.30
CA THR A 42 6.73 3.15 13.63
C THR A 42 7.53 4.14 14.47
N HIS A 43 7.59 3.91 15.79
CA HIS A 43 8.31 4.78 16.74
C HIS A 43 9.82 4.93 16.44
N ASN A 44 10.40 3.98 15.71
CA ASN A 44 11.79 3.97 15.26
C ASN A 44 11.98 4.62 13.86
N GLY A 45 10.92 5.16 13.24
CA GLY A 45 10.99 5.89 11.97
C GLY A 45 10.89 5.02 10.72
N THR A 46 10.59 3.74 10.84
CA THR A 46 10.42 2.86 9.67
C THR A 46 9.06 3.12 9.01
N PRO A 47 9.02 3.40 7.69
CA PRO A 47 7.78 3.58 6.95
C PRO A 47 7.16 2.22 6.61
N TYR A 48 5.85 2.11 6.82
CA TYR A 48 5.03 0.94 6.51
C TYR A 48 3.73 1.36 5.83
N VAL A 49 3.13 0.43 5.09
CA VAL A 49 1.77 0.56 4.58
C VAL A 49 0.91 -0.47 5.30
N HIS A 50 -0.03 0.00 6.10
CA HIS A 50 -0.95 -0.87 6.79
C HIS A 50 -2.17 -1.13 5.90
N LEU A 51 -2.32 -2.37 5.44
CA LEU A 51 -3.35 -2.76 4.46
C LEU A 51 -4.75 -2.92 5.05
N GLY A 52 -4.87 -3.10 6.38
CA GLY A 52 -6.17 -3.35 7.01
C GLY A 52 -6.72 -4.74 6.71
N MET A 53 -8.05 -4.86 6.72
CA MET A 53 -8.75 -6.09 6.35
C MET A 53 -9.21 -5.97 4.89
N ILE A 54 -8.62 -6.78 4.03
CA ILE A 54 -8.99 -6.91 2.61
C ILE A 54 -9.78 -8.20 2.47
N ARG A 55 -10.87 -8.17 1.68
CA ARG A 55 -11.65 -9.37 1.40
C ARG A 55 -10.81 -10.42 0.67
N ALA A 56 -11.03 -11.70 1.00
CA ALA A 56 -10.26 -12.81 0.44
C ALA A 56 -10.31 -12.86 -1.10
N ASP A 57 -11.48 -12.64 -1.70
CA ASP A 57 -11.65 -12.63 -3.16
C ASP A 57 -10.84 -11.53 -3.87
N VAL A 58 -10.59 -10.42 -3.20
CA VAL A 58 -9.73 -9.35 -3.74
C VAL A 58 -8.26 -9.74 -3.57
N VAL A 59 -7.88 -10.32 -2.43
CA VAL A 59 -6.50 -10.81 -2.21
C VAL A 59 -6.12 -11.89 -3.24
N GLU A 60 -7.06 -12.76 -3.62
CA GLU A 60 -6.83 -13.76 -4.66
C GLU A 60 -6.60 -13.11 -6.04
N GLN A 61 -7.40 -12.11 -6.42
CA GLN A 61 -7.19 -11.35 -7.66
C GLN A 61 -5.85 -10.61 -7.67
N MET A 62 -5.47 -9.99 -6.55
CA MET A 62 -4.15 -9.38 -6.39
C MET A 62 -3.02 -10.40 -6.54
N ALA A 63 -3.16 -11.56 -5.91
CA ALA A 63 -2.16 -12.63 -5.99
C ALA A 63 -2.01 -13.16 -7.42
N GLU A 64 -3.11 -13.28 -8.16
CA GLU A 64 -3.07 -13.69 -9.56
C GLU A 64 -2.38 -12.62 -10.43
N ALA A 65 -2.70 -11.35 -10.23
CA ALA A 65 -2.03 -10.25 -10.92
C ALA A 65 -0.51 -10.20 -10.64
N LEU A 66 -0.10 -10.49 -9.41
CA LEU A 66 1.31 -10.57 -9.00
C LEU A 66 2.04 -11.81 -9.53
N ARG A 67 1.31 -12.91 -9.79
CA ARG A 67 1.88 -14.14 -10.37
C ARG A 67 2.19 -14.02 -11.85
N LEU A 68 1.56 -13.08 -12.56
CA LEU A 68 1.92 -12.80 -13.94
C LEU A 68 3.41 -12.42 -13.95
N PRO A 69 4.28 -13.19 -14.62
CA PRO A 69 5.69 -12.86 -14.68
C PRO A 69 5.79 -11.47 -15.30
N SER A 70 6.41 -10.55 -14.56
CA SER A 70 6.78 -9.23 -15.08
C SER A 70 7.59 -9.47 -16.35
N SER A 71 6.92 -9.43 -17.50
CA SER A 71 7.58 -9.47 -18.79
C SER A 71 8.22 -8.11 -18.93
N HIS A 72 9.46 -8.03 -18.45
CA HIS A 72 10.34 -6.88 -18.49
C HIS A 72 10.86 -6.67 -19.91
#